data_AF-A0A8B6E3B5-F1
#
_entry.id   AF-A0A8B6E3B5-F1
#
_cell.length_a   1.000
_cell.length_b   1.000
_cell.length_c   1.000
_cell.angle_alpha   90.00
_cell.angle_beta   90.00
_cell.angle_gamma   90.00
#
_symmetry.space_group_name_H-M   'P 1'
#
loop_
_entity.id
_entity.type
_entity.pdbx_description
1 polymer ?
#
loop_
_entity_poly.entity_id
_entity_poly.type
_entity_poly.pdbx_seq_one_letter_code
_entity_poly.pdbx_strand_id
1 'polypeptide(L)'
;MTFVKHFLVYIWCIGGFSYCFHGDSLLEDEIKKVEDLVSLYTKQNNTFHEKFNLVEMELKSLKADLNVPLGKGIQAQTMNTNAKLNAQEKGMRRENQAQPSTPSVGFSATMIEHNQDMNLQDTVKFQNLVTNYGNGFDHISGIFRAPIRGLYFFSVVILSHAGEDMETEIVKNGDGYFRTYSGDSTTWNAGRQSTVLQLDTGDQVWIRILNLVPSVNNGNVRIFGYGFSSFSGFLIS
;
A
#
# COMPACT_ATOMS: atom_id res chain seq x y z
N MET A 1 -26.62 53.54 -52.15
CA MET A 1 -25.56 54.41 -52.70
C MET A 1 -25.06 53.77 -53.99
N THR A 2 -25.47 54.40 -55.07
CA THR A 2 -25.18 54.18 -56.48
C THR A 2 -23.69 53.88 -56.74
N PHE A 3 -23.37 52.72 -57.30
CA PHE A 3 -22.13 52.54 -58.07
C PHE A 3 -22.47 51.90 -59.41
N VAL A 4 -23.07 52.74 -60.25
CA VAL A 4 -23.09 52.60 -61.70
C VAL A 4 -21.62 52.60 -62.16
N LYS A 5 -21.06 51.45 -62.54
CA LYS A 5 -19.84 51.41 -63.35
C LYS A 5 -20.25 51.60 -64.81
N HIS A 6 -20.28 52.86 -65.21
CA HIS A 6 -20.21 53.29 -66.60
C HIS A 6 -19.03 52.57 -67.29
N PHE A 7 -19.34 51.65 -68.20
CA PHE A 7 -18.39 51.19 -69.20
C PHE A 7 -18.21 52.33 -70.21
N LEU A 8 -17.21 53.18 -69.98
CA LEU A 8 -16.70 54.10 -70.98
C LEU A 8 -15.86 53.29 -71.97
N VAL A 9 -16.49 52.88 -73.07
CA VAL A 9 -15.79 52.40 -74.27
C VAL A 9 -15.19 53.62 -74.95
N TYR A 10 -13.89 53.87 -74.74
CA TYR A 10 -13.13 54.81 -75.54
C TYR A 10 -12.75 54.14 -76.87
N ILE A 11 -13.29 54.69 -77.95
CA ILE A 11 -12.96 54.39 -79.35
C ILE A 11 -11.65 55.12 -79.69
N TRP A 12 -10.65 54.39 -80.19
CA TRP A 12 -9.68 54.95 -81.13
C TRP A 12 -9.62 54.05 -82.36
N CYS A 13 -10.24 54.53 -83.43
CA CYS A 13 -10.05 54.05 -84.80
C CYS A 13 -8.73 54.61 -85.34
N ILE A 14 -7.76 53.75 -85.65
CA ILE A 14 -6.73 54.03 -86.66
C ILE A 14 -6.57 52.76 -87.50
N GLY A 15 -6.86 52.85 -88.80
CA GLY A 15 -6.52 51.85 -89.82
C GLY A 15 -7.46 50.65 -89.85
N GLY A 16 -8.41 50.66 -90.79
CA GLY A 16 -9.51 49.70 -90.87
C GLY A 16 -9.10 48.22 -90.84
N PHE A 17 -9.59 47.50 -89.83
CA PHE A 17 -10.10 46.13 -89.93
C PHE A 17 -11.08 45.94 -88.76
N SER A 18 -12.32 45.57 -89.09
CA SER A 18 -13.39 45.33 -88.14
C SER A 18 -13.14 44.02 -87.39
N TYR A 19 -13.05 44.07 -86.07
CA TYR A 19 -13.26 42.91 -85.21
C TYR A 19 -14.34 43.25 -84.20
N CYS A 20 -15.59 42.89 -84.55
CA CYS A 20 -16.69 42.84 -83.61
C CYS A 20 -16.46 41.67 -82.64
N PHE A 21 -15.98 41.96 -81.43
CA PHE A 21 -16.08 40.99 -80.34
C PHE A 21 -17.55 40.88 -79.95
N HIS A 22 -18.20 39.79 -80.36
CA HIS A 22 -19.48 39.37 -79.78
C HIS A 22 -19.21 39.09 -78.30
N GLY A 23 -19.91 39.81 -77.41
CA GLY A 23 -19.86 39.52 -75.98
C GLY A 23 -20.37 38.11 -75.74
N ASP A 24 -19.48 37.23 -75.25
CA ASP A 24 -19.79 35.83 -74.98
C ASP A 24 -20.84 35.75 -73.87
N SER A 25 -22.06 35.28 -74.20
CA SER A 25 -23.15 35.03 -73.24
C SER A 25 -22.74 34.09 -72.09
N LEU A 26 -21.71 33.28 -72.34
CA LEU A 26 -21.10 32.40 -71.36
C LEU A 26 -20.40 33.16 -70.22
N LEU A 27 -19.81 34.33 -70.51
CA LEU A 27 -19.13 35.15 -69.50
C LEU A 27 -20.12 35.83 -68.56
N GLU A 28 -21.27 36.27 -69.06
CA GLU A 28 -22.34 36.88 -68.26
C GLU A 28 -23.00 35.86 -67.31
N ASP A 29 -23.21 34.62 -67.75
CA ASP A 29 -23.73 33.53 -66.92
C ASP A 29 -22.76 33.12 -65.80
N GLU A 30 -21.46 33.14 -66.04
CA GLU A 30 -20.44 32.89 -65.00
C GLU A 30 -20.35 34.04 -63.99
N ILE A 31 -20.44 35.29 -64.44
CA ILE A 31 -20.49 36.47 -63.55
C ILE A 31 -21.72 36.38 -62.64
N LYS A 32 -22.89 36.03 -63.19
CA LYS A 32 -24.13 35.88 -62.41
C LYS A 32 -24.03 34.79 -61.34
N LYS A 33 -23.39 33.65 -61.65
CA LYS A 33 -23.12 32.59 -60.66
C LYS A 33 -22.21 33.08 -59.52
N VAL A 34 -21.21 33.90 -59.84
CA VAL A 34 -20.31 34.47 -58.83
C VAL A 34 -21.06 35.49 -57.95
N GLU A 35 -21.91 36.34 -58.53
CA GLU A 35 -22.73 37.28 -57.76
C GLU A 35 -23.73 36.57 -56.83
N ASP A 36 -24.38 35.50 -57.30
CA ASP A 36 -25.29 34.69 -56.49
C ASP A 36 -24.54 33.99 -55.33
N LEU A 37 -23.32 33.48 -55.58
CA LEU A 37 -22.47 32.89 -54.55
C LEU A 37 -22.02 33.94 -53.52
N VAL A 38 -21.64 35.14 -53.95
CA VAL A 38 -21.28 36.25 -53.06
C VAL A 38 -22.48 36.67 -52.21
N SER A 39 -23.68 36.73 -52.79
CA SER A 39 -24.92 37.03 -52.08
C SER A 39 -25.24 35.96 -51.03
N LEU A 40 -25.13 34.68 -51.39
CA LEU A 40 -25.35 33.55 -50.49
C LEU A 40 -24.35 33.57 -49.32
N TYR A 41 -23.07 33.78 -49.61
CA TYR A 41 -22.03 33.84 -48.59
C TYR A 41 -22.24 35.04 -47.65
N THR A 42 -22.60 36.20 -48.19
CA THR A 42 -22.94 37.39 -47.40
C THR A 42 -24.11 37.12 -46.46
N LYS A 43 -25.18 36.47 -46.95
CA LYS A 43 -26.34 36.09 -46.15
C LYS A 43 -25.98 35.11 -45.04
N GLN A 44 -25.14 34.11 -45.33
CA GLN A 44 -24.67 33.16 -44.34
C GLN A 44 -23.81 33.83 -43.26
N ASN A 45 -22.95 34.78 -43.67
CA ASN A 45 -22.07 35.50 -42.73
C ASN A 45 -22.86 36.45 -41.83
N ASN A 46 -23.90 37.11 -42.35
CA ASN A 46 -24.82 37.93 -41.56
C ASN A 46 -25.62 37.07 -40.56
N THR A 47 -26.11 35.91 -41.02
CA THR A 47 -26.80 34.94 -40.14
C THR A 47 -25.87 34.44 -39.03
N PHE A 48 -24.59 34.22 -39.36
CA PHE A 48 -23.58 33.84 -38.39
C PHE A 48 -23.31 34.96 -37.38
N HIS A 49 -23.21 36.22 -37.83
CA HIS A 49 -23.04 37.38 -36.95
C HIS A 49 -24.24 37.57 -36.00
N GLU A 50 -25.47 37.39 -36.48
CA GLU A 50 -26.68 37.45 -35.63
C GLU A 50 -26.66 36.34 -34.56
N LYS A 51 -26.37 35.10 -34.97
CA LYS A 51 -26.26 33.98 -34.01
C LYS A 51 -25.12 34.18 -33.02
N PHE A 52 -23.99 34.73 -33.47
CA PHE A 52 -22.85 35.05 -32.62
C PHE A 52 -23.21 36.11 -31.58
N ASN A 53 -23.90 37.18 -31.98
CA ASN A 53 -24.37 38.23 -31.07
C ASN A 53 -25.40 37.70 -30.06
N LEU A 54 -26.30 36.81 -30.48
CA LEU A 54 -27.25 36.15 -29.56
C LEU A 54 -26.52 35.30 -28.52
N VAL A 55 -25.53 34.50 -28.95
CA VAL A 55 -24.70 33.72 -28.02
C VAL A 55 -23.92 34.65 -27.08
N GLU A 56 -23.39 35.77 -27.56
CA GLU A 56 -22.70 36.74 -26.70
C GLU A 56 -23.65 37.39 -25.69
N MET A 57 -24.90 37.67 -26.08
CA MET A 57 -25.95 38.17 -25.18
C MET A 57 -26.36 37.13 -24.13
N GLU A 58 -26.51 35.86 -24.50
CA GLU A 58 -26.74 34.74 -23.56
C GLU A 58 -25.55 34.55 -22.61
N LEU A 59 -24.32 34.69 -23.10
CA LEU A 59 -23.13 34.63 -22.26
C LEU A 59 -23.07 35.81 -21.28
N LYS A 60 -23.51 37.00 -21.70
CA LYS A 60 -23.59 38.19 -20.83
C LYS A 60 -24.70 38.05 -19.79
N SER A 61 -25.87 37.53 -20.13
CA SER A 61 -26.95 37.27 -19.16
C SER A 61 -26.56 36.19 -18.17
N LEU A 62 -25.95 35.08 -18.63
CA LEU A 62 -25.47 34.01 -17.75
C LEU A 62 -24.36 34.50 -16.80
N LYS A 63 -23.48 35.39 -17.28
CA LYS A 63 -22.46 36.06 -16.43
C LYS A 63 -23.07 37.05 -15.44
N ALA A 64 -24.19 37.69 -15.78
CA ALA A 64 -24.91 38.59 -14.87
C ALA A 64 -25.61 37.80 -13.75
N ASP A 65 -26.17 36.63 -14.07
CA ASP A 65 -26.75 35.71 -13.07
C ASP A 65 -25.69 35.13 -12.12
N LEU A 66 -24.44 34.98 -12.59
CA LEU A 66 -23.27 34.61 -11.77
C LEU A 66 -22.77 35.75 -10.85
N ASN A 67 -23.20 37.01 -11.06
CA ASN A 67 -22.74 38.18 -10.30
C ASN A 67 -23.77 38.68 -9.26
N VAL A 68 -24.81 37.91 -8.98
CA VAL A 68 -25.59 37.99 -7.73
C VAL A 68 -24.69 37.51 -6.59
N PRO A 69 -24.66 38.14 -5.39
CA PRO A 69 -23.75 37.72 -4.31
C PRO A 69 -24.09 36.30 -3.82
N LEU A 70 -23.46 35.30 -4.43
CA LEU A 70 -23.51 33.90 -4.02
C LEU A 70 -22.51 33.64 -2.88
N GLY A 71 -22.58 34.49 -1.84
CA GLY A 71 -21.52 34.68 -0.85
C GLY A 71 -21.73 34.03 0.52
N LYS A 72 -22.71 33.13 0.71
CA LYS A 72 -22.91 32.45 2.01
C LYS A 72 -22.96 30.92 1.92
N GLY A 73 -23.63 30.36 0.92
CA GLY A 73 -23.76 28.90 0.79
C GLY A 73 -22.46 28.21 0.34
N ILE A 74 -21.82 28.75 -0.70
CA ILE A 74 -20.63 28.13 -1.30
C ILE A 74 -19.40 28.33 -0.41
N GLN A 75 -19.22 29.50 0.21
CA GLN A 75 -18.12 29.68 1.18
C GLN A 75 -18.29 28.79 2.41
N ALA A 76 -19.50 28.62 2.93
CA ALA A 76 -19.75 27.69 4.04
C ALA A 76 -19.51 26.24 3.62
N GLN A 77 -19.92 25.83 2.42
CA GLN A 77 -19.64 24.50 1.90
C GLN A 77 -18.15 24.29 1.63
N THR A 78 -17.45 25.24 1.04
CA THR A 78 -16.00 25.18 0.82
C THR A 78 -15.24 25.16 2.15
N MET A 79 -15.64 25.95 3.15
CA MET A 79 -15.04 25.89 4.49
C MET A 79 -15.35 24.58 5.20
N ASN A 80 -16.55 24.01 5.05
CA ASN A 80 -16.93 22.75 5.68
C ASN A 80 -16.27 21.54 4.99
N THR A 81 -16.12 21.58 3.67
CA THR A 81 -15.38 20.59 2.89
C THR A 81 -13.87 20.71 3.15
N ASN A 82 -13.31 21.92 3.21
CA ASN A 82 -11.91 22.13 3.59
C ASN A 82 -11.66 21.79 5.08
N ALA A 83 -12.63 22.01 5.97
CA ALA A 83 -12.55 21.58 7.36
C ALA A 83 -12.64 20.06 7.49
N LYS A 84 -13.49 19.39 6.69
CA LYS A 84 -13.55 17.93 6.60
C LYS A 84 -12.29 17.33 5.99
N LEU A 85 -11.76 17.92 4.91
CA LEU A 85 -10.50 17.51 4.30
C LEU A 85 -9.33 17.74 5.27
N ASN A 86 -9.26 18.87 5.97
CA ASN A 86 -8.24 19.12 7.00
C ASN A 86 -8.43 18.23 8.24
N ALA A 87 -9.66 17.86 8.61
CA ALA A 87 -9.94 16.93 9.70
C ALA A 87 -9.62 15.48 9.29
N GLN A 88 -9.82 15.13 8.03
CA GLN A 88 -9.49 13.84 7.43
C GLN A 88 -7.99 13.71 7.18
N GLU A 89 -7.29 14.79 6.80
CA GLU A 89 -5.83 14.87 6.73
C GLU A 89 -5.20 14.89 8.13
N LYS A 90 -5.81 15.56 9.11
CA LYS A 90 -5.41 15.43 10.53
C LYS A 90 -5.71 14.05 11.09
N GLY A 91 -6.79 13.39 10.66
CA GLY A 91 -7.12 12.01 11.00
C GLY A 91 -6.11 11.04 10.40
N MET A 92 -5.80 11.19 9.11
CA MET A 92 -4.79 10.41 8.39
C MET A 92 -3.36 10.71 8.87
N ARG A 93 -3.06 11.94 9.32
CA ARG A 93 -1.82 12.28 10.04
C ARG A 93 -1.81 11.81 11.48
N ARG A 94 -2.95 11.57 12.13
CA ARG A 94 -3.05 10.95 13.46
C ARG A 94 -3.04 9.42 13.40
N GLU A 95 -3.36 8.85 12.24
CA GLU A 95 -3.26 7.42 11.94
C GLU A 95 -1.86 7.07 11.39
N ASN A 96 -1.21 8.00 10.65
CA ASN A 96 0.19 7.92 10.23
C ASN A 96 1.19 8.57 11.21
N GLN A 97 0.73 9.35 12.20
CA GLN A 97 1.37 9.34 13.51
C GLN A 97 0.92 8.04 14.15
N ALA A 98 1.50 6.94 13.68
CA ALA A 98 1.60 5.76 14.51
C ALA A 98 1.94 6.27 15.90
N GLN A 99 1.19 5.83 16.92
CA GLN A 99 1.79 5.66 18.23
C GLN A 99 3.25 5.25 18.01
N PRO A 100 4.25 5.78 18.75
CA PRO A 100 5.59 5.21 18.65
C PRO A 100 5.38 3.71 18.78
N SER A 101 5.52 2.97 17.67
CA SER A 101 5.00 1.61 17.62
C SER A 101 5.90 0.91 18.58
N THR A 102 5.43 0.70 19.81
CA THR A 102 6.21 0.07 20.85
C THR A 102 6.71 -1.19 20.21
N PRO A 103 8.03 -1.34 20.02
CA PRO A 103 8.55 -2.32 19.11
C PRO A 103 8.07 -3.70 19.57
N SER A 104 7.19 -4.33 18.79
CA SER A 104 6.59 -5.61 19.16
C SER A 104 7.56 -6.72 18.77
N VAL A 105 8.03 -7.46 19.78
CA VAL A 105 8.86 -8.64 19.59
C VAL A 105 8.16 -9.81 20.26
N GLY A 106 8.01 -10.90 19.54
CA GLY A 106 7.43 -12.10 20.11
C GLY A 106 7.47 -13.27 19.17
N PHE A 107 7.71 -14.44 19.72
CA PHE A 107 7.73 -15.68 18.97
C PHE A 107 6.97 -16.77 19.73
N SER A 108 6.47 -17.73 18.95
CA SER A 108 5.99 -19.00 19.48
C SER A 108 6.35 -20.07 18.47
N ALA A 109 7.00 -21.12 18.95
CA ALA A 109 7.42 -22.25 18.15
C ALA A 109 7.02 -23.55 18.83
N THR A 110 6.61 -24.53 18.04
CA THR A 110 6.30 -25.88 18.51
C THR A 110 7.21 -26.91 17.87
N MET A 111 7.30 -28.06 18.50
CA MET A 111 8.02 -29.21 17.97
C MET A 111 7.05 -30.13 17.23
N ILE A 112 7.28 -30.40 15.95
CA ILE A 112 6.43 -31.32 15.16
C ILE A 112 7.03 -32.71 15.11
N GLU A 113 8.30 -32.81 14.74
CA GLU A 113 9.09 -34.03 14.78
C GLU A 113 9.86 -34.10 16.08
N HIS A 114 10.08 -35.31 16.60
CA HIS A 114 10.84 -35.53 17.81
C HIS A 114 12.28 -35.04 17.65
N ASN A 115 12.81 -34.34 18.66
CA ASN A 115 14.26 -34.28 18.80
C ASN A 115 14.70 -35.62 19.39
N GLN A 116 15.43 -36.41 18.61
CA GLN A 116 15.97 -37.71 19.00
C GLN A 116 17.45 -37.58 19.31
N ASP A 117 18.01 -38.58 20.00
CA ASP A 117 19.47 -38.71 20.18
C ASP A 117 20.11 -37.50 20.85
N MET A 118 19.35 -36.88 21.76
CA MET A 118 19.78 -35.70 22.49
C MET A 118 20.90 -36.05 23.47
N ASN A 119 21.95 -35.23 23.47
CA ASN A 119 23.09 -35.32 24.36
C ASN A 119 23.08 -34.18 25.37
N LEU A 120 23.93 -34.30 26.39
CA LEU A 120 24.19 -33.20 27.32
C LEU A 120 24.62 -31.96 26.54
N GLN A 121 24.07 -30.82 26.94
CA GLN A 121 24.35 -29.51 26.34
C GLN A 121 23.76 -29.29 24.93
N ASP A 122 23.05 -30.26 24.35
CA ASP A 122 22.37 -30.06 23.07
C ASP A 122 21.24 -29.02 23.20
N THR A 123 21.09 -28.22 22.14
CA THR A 123 20.01 -27.23 22.05
C THR A 123 18.73 -27.89 21.56
N VAL A 124 17.64 -27.66 22.27
CA VAL A 124 16.31 -28.12 21.87
C VAL A 124 15.79 -27.24 20.75
N LYS A 125 15.59 -27.84 19.58
CA LYS A 125 15.04 -27.18 18.39
C LYS A 125 13.51 -27.22 18.39
N PHE A 126 12.90 -26.14 17.91
CA PHE A 126 11.44 -26.00 17.72
C PHE A 126 11.21 -25.51 16.29
N GLN A 127 11.05 -26.46 15.38
CA GLN A 127 11.08 -26.26 13.93
C GLN A 127 9.82 -25.59 13.37
N ASN A 128 8.68 -25.69 14.07
CA ASN A 128 7.42 -25.13 13.57
C ASN A 128 7.16 -23.74 14.17
N LEU A 129 7.43 -22.70 13.38
CA LEU A 129 7.13 -21.32 13.73
C LEU A 129 5.63 -21.04 13.64
N VAL A 130 5.01 -20.70 14.77
CA VAL A 130 3.64 -20.18 14.83
C VAL A 130 3.64 -18.66 14.67
N THR A 131 4.62 -17.98 15.29
CA THR A 131 4.78 -16.53 15.24
C THR A 131 6.25 -16.16 15.42
N ASN A 132 6.70 -15.07 14.78
CA ASN A 132 8.07 -14.56 14.92
C ASN A 132 8.15 -13.05 14.65
N TYR A 133 7.33 -12.24 15.33
CA TYR A 133 7.41 -10.79 15.23
C TYR A 133 8.76 -10.27 15.72
N GLY A 134 9.37 -9.37 14.94
CA GLY A 134 10.73 -8.88 15.17
C GLY A 134 11.83 -9.86 14.72
N ASN A 135 11.47 -11.03 14.18
CA ASN A 135 12.39 -12.05 13.64
C ASN A 135 13.54 -12.42 14.59
N GLY A 136 13.27 -12.45 15.90
CA GLY A 136 14.28 -12.75 16.91
C GLY A 136 14.55 -14.23 17.08
N PHE A 137 13.60 -15.12 16.77
CA PHE A 137 13.77 -16.56 16.94
C PHE A 137 14.23 -17.24 15.66
N ASP A 138 15.33 -18.00 15.73
CA ASP A 138 15.80 -18.87 14.66
C ASP A 138 15.40 -20.32 14.96
N HIS A 139 14.38 -20.80 14.24
CA HIS A 139 13.86 -22.17 14.35
C HIS A 139 14.86 -23.27 13.98
N ILE A 140 15.89 -22.98 13.18
CA ILE A 140 16.90 -23.98 12.79
C ILE A 140 17.85 -24.26 13.95
N SER A 141 18.30 -23.20 14.63
CA SER A 141 19.16 -23.32 15.81
C SER A 141 18.40 -23.55 17.11
N GLY A 142 17.13 -23.12 17.20
CA GLY A 142 16.34 -23.12 18.44
C GLY A 142 16.67 -21.93 19.36
N ILE A 143 17.31 -20.89 18.83
CA ILE A 143 17.84 -19.77 19.62
C ILE A 143 17.04 -18.50 19.34
N PHE A 144 16.59 -17.85 20.42
CA PHE A 144 16.08 -16.49 20.37
C PHE A 144 17.23 -15.50 20.55
N ARG A 145 17.33 -14.50 19.67
CA ARG A 145 18.24 -13.36 19.78
C ARG A 145 17.43 -12.09 19.97
N ALA A 146 17.66 -11.35 21.05
CA ALA A 146 16.96 -10.12 21.34
C ALA A 146 17.25 -9.06 20.26
N PRO A 147 16.26 -8.64 19.45
CA PRO A 147 16.49 -7.62 18.42
C PRO A 147 16.61 -6.21 19.02
N ILE A 148 16.06 -6.01 20.22
CA ILE A 148 16.13 -4.77 20.98
C ILE A 148 16.33 -5.09 22.46
N ARG A 149 16.86 -4.12 23.21
CA ARG A 149 16.96 -4.20 24.66
C ARG A 149 15.57 -4.09 25.29
N GLY A 150 15.30 -4.92 26.30
CA GLY A 150 14.07 -4.83 27.06
C GLY A 150 13.87 -5.98 28.04
N LEU A 151 12.68 -6.02 28.62
CA LEU A 151 12.24 -7.08 29.53
C LEU A 151 11.43 -8.11 28.74
N TYR A 152 11.85 -9.37 28.77
CA TYR A 152 11.25 -10.44 27.98
C TYR A 152 10.65 -11.52 28.87
N PHE A 153 9.44 -11.97 28.54
CA PHE A 153 8.87 -13.19 29.09
C PHE A 153 9.26 -14.38 28.22
N PHE A 154 9.57 -15.51 28.85
CA PHE A 154 9.78 -16.80 28.19
C PHE A 154 8.96 -17.88 28.87
N SER A 155 8.44 -18.83 28.09
CA SER A 155 7.73 -20.01 28.57
C SER A 155 8.13 -21.22 27.74
N VAL A 156 8.44 -22.32 28.41
CA VAL A 156 8.83 -23.59 27.80
C VAL A 156 7.96 -24.72 28.33
N VAL A 157 7.59 -25.62 27.42
CA VAL A 157 6.98 -26.91 27.71
C VAL A 157 7.80 -27.99 27.01
N ILE A 158 8.29 -28.96 27.77
CA ILE A 158 9.04 -30.12 27.26
C ILE A 158 8.27 -31.37 27.68
N LEU A 159 7.76 -32.12 26.69
CA LEU A 159 7.13 -33.42 26.94
C LEU A 159 8.18 -34.52 26.75
N SER A 160 8.47 -35.27 27.80
CA SER A 160 9.24 -36.50 27.71
C SER A 160 8.35 -37.69 27.36
N HIS A 161 8.95 -38.71 26.74
CA HIS A 161 8.26 -39.97 26.52
C HIS A 161 8.20 -40.81 27.80
N ALA A 162 7.23 -41.71 27.90
CA ALA A 162 7.19 -42.72 28.95
C ALA A 162 8.52 -43.50 29.04
N GLY A 163 9.08 -43.60 30.26
CA GLY A 163 10.34 -44.27 30.55
C GLY A 163 11.59 -43.45 30.20
N GLU A 164 11.42 -42.16 29.90
CA GLU A 164 12.51 -41.24 29.59
C GLU A 164 12.42 -39.98 30.44
N ASP A 165 13.55 -39.65 31.05
CA ASP A 165 13.67 -38.60 32.05
C ASP A 165 14.81 -37.66 31.66
N MET A 166 14.53 -36.36 31.70
CA MET A 166 15.51 -35.33 31.37
C MET A 166 15.31 -34.06 32.17
N GLU A 167 16.41 -33.35 32.38
CA GLU A 167 16.41 -31.97 32.82
C GLU A 167 16.80 -31.07 31.67
N THR A 168 16.01 -30.03 31.48
CA THR A 168 16.28 -28.93 30.55
C THR A 168 16.46 -27.64 31.31
N GLU A 169 17.11 -26.68 30.69
CA GLU A 169 17.27 -25.34 31.26
C GLU A 169 17.08 -24.23 30.23
N ILE A 170 16.56 -23.10 30.70
CA ILE A 170 16.56 -21.84 29.99
C ILE A 170 17.95 -21.20 30.17
N VAL A 171 18.66 -21.05 29.06
CA VAL A 171 20.01 -20.52 29.00
C VAL A 171 19.96 -19.09 28.48
N LYS A 172 20.72 -18.18 29.09
CA LYS A 172 21.03 -16.84 28.53
C LYS A 172 22.54 -16.74 28.33
N ASN A 173 22.98 -16.50 27.09
CA ASN A 173 24.40 -16.32 26.74
C ASN A 173 25.36 -17.42 27.24
N GLY A 174 24.87 -18.65 27.44
CA GLY A 174 25.66 -19.81 27.89
C GLY A 174 25.42 -20.19 29.34
N ASP A 175 24.93 -19.25 30.16
CA ASP A 175 24.63 -19.45 31.56
C ASP A 175 23.20 -19.98 31.75
N GLY A 176 23.04 -21.04 32.54
CA GLY A 176 21.74 -21.63 32.87
C GLY A 176 21.06 -20.90 34.01
N TYR A 177 19.79 -20.50 33.82
CA TYR A 177 19.04 -19.72 34.81
C TYR A 177 17.89 -20.48 35.46
N PHE A 178 17.10 -21.20 34.67
CA PHE A 178 15.88 -21.87 35.16
C PHE A 178 15.82 -23.28 34.61
N ARG A 179 15.47 -24.24 35.47
CA ARG A 179 15.44 -25.66 35.12
C ARG A 179 14.01 -26.19 35.02
N THR A 180 13.85 -27.24 34.24
CA THR A 180 12.65 -28.04 34.06
C THR A 180 13.02 -29.51 34.14
N TYR A 181 12.24 -30.28 34.89
CA TYR A 181 12.31 -31.74 34.87
C TYR A 181 11.11 -32.28 34.11
N SER A 182 11.34 -33.24 33.21
CA SER A 182 10.28 -33.99 32.53
C SER A 182 10.66 -35.46 32.55
N GLY A 183 9.84 -36.28 33.19
CA GLY A 183 10.11 -37.71 33.35
C GLY A 183 9.01 -38.43 34.11
N ASP A 184 8.69 -39.64 33.66
CA ASP A 184 7.87 -40.61 34.39
C ASP A 184 8.16 -42.01 33.84
N SER A 185 8.21 -42.99 34.74
CA SER A 185 8.57 -44.38 34.38
C SER A 185 7.58 -45.09 33.45
N THR A 186 6.32 -44.62 33.38
CA THR A 186 5.23 -45.34 32.69
C THR A 186 4.39 -44.48 31.75
N THR A 187 4.45 -43.16 31.90
CA THR A 187 3.57 -42.21 31.19
C THR A 187 4.37 -41.06 30.59
N TRP A 188 3.76 -40.32 29.66
CA TRP A 188 4.34 -39.06 29.19
C TRP A 188 4.24 -38.00 30.28
N ASN A 189 5.32 -37.26 30.50
CA ASN A 189 5.36 -36.22 31.50
C ASN A 189 5.89 -34.92 30.91
N ALA A 190 5.30 -33.78 31.28
CA ALA A 190 5.68 -32.48 30.77
C ALA A 190 6.27 -31.59 31.86
N GLY A 191 7.54 -31.22 31.67
CA GLY A 191 8.20 -30.17 32.40
C GLY A 191 7.79 -28.81 31.84
N ARG A 192 7.50 -27.85 32.73
CA ARG A 192 7.05 -26.51 32.35
C ARG A 192 7.77 -25.48 33.19
N GLN A 193 8.19 -24.39 32.57
CA GLN A 193 8.78 -23.26 33.27
C GLN A 193 8.53 -21.98 32.51
N SER A 194 8.39 -20.89 33.25
CA SER A 194 8.35 -19.56 32.68
C SER A 194 9.24 -18.61 33.48
N THR A 195 9.73 -17.58 32.81
CA THR A 195 10.60 -16.60 33.44
C THR A 195 10.52 -15.25 32.76
N VAL A 196 11.02 -14.24 33.44
CA VAL A 196 11.22 -12.90 32.92
C VAL A 196 12.71 -12.57 32.98
N LEU A 197 13.30 -12.21 31.85
CA LEU A 197 14.71 -11.89 31.72
C LEU A 197 14.87 -10.49 31.11
N GLN A 198 15.74 -9.68 31.70
CA GLN A 198 16.22 -8.48 31.04
C GLN A 198 17.30 -8.86 30.02
N LEU A 199 17.10 -8.46 28.77
CA LEU A 199 18.00 -8.74 27.66
C LEU A 199 18.50 -7.42 27.06
N ASP A 200 19.79 -7.36 26.75
CA ASP A 200 20.36 -6.34 25.88
C ASP A 200 20.27 -6.81 24.42
N THR A 201 20.34 -5.86 23.48
CA THR A 201 20.31 -6.18 22.04
C THR A 201 21.41 -7.18 21.71
N GLY A 202 21.04 -8.30 21.08
CA GLY A 202 21.95 -9.36 20.67
C GLY A 202 22.10 -10.51 21.68
N ASP A 203 21.61 -10.36 22.91
CA ASP A 203 21.56 -11.45 23.89
C ASP A 203 20.79 -12.64 23.33
N GLN A 204 21.25 -13.84 23.67
CA GLN A 204 20.69 -15.10 23.18
C GLN A 204 20.03 -15.87 24.31
N VAL A 205 18.84 -16.42 24.04
CA VAL A 205 18.10 -17.30 24.95
C VAL A 205 17.68 -18.57 24.22
N TRP A 206 17.94 -19.73 24.82
CA TRP A 206 17.53 -21.02 24.26
C TRP A 206 17.31 -22.06 25.34
N ILE A 207 16.77 -23.21 24.93
CA ILE A 207 16.56 -24.37 25.81
C ILE A 207 17.66 -25.38 25.55
N ARG A 208 18.30 -25.85 26.62
CA ARG A 208 19.42 -26.80 26.57
C ARG A 208 19.15 -28.01 27.45
N ILE A 209 19.65 -29.18 27.04
CA ILE A 209 19.71 -30.36 27.91
C ILE A 209 20.74 -30.12 29.02
N LEU A 210 20.29 -30.12 30.27
CA LEU A 210 21.16 -30.00 31.43
C LEU A 210 21.63 -31.38 31.92
N ASN A 211 20.69 -32.29 32.16
CA ASN A 211 20.97 -33.65 32.62
C ASN A 211 20.09 -34.64 31.85
N LEU A 212 20.64 -35.83 31.61
CA LEU A 212 19.93 -36.96 31.03
C LEU A 212 19.95 -38.08 32.06
N VAL A 213 18.78 -38.66 32.37
CA VAL A 213 18.73 -39.90 33.13
C VAL A 213 18.77 -41.03 32.10
N PRO A 214 19.74 -41.96 32.18
CA PRO A 214 19.82 -43.07 31.24
C PRO A 214 18.50 -43.82 31.20
N SER A 215 17.86 -43.87 30.02
CA SER A 215 16.62 -44.62 29.85
C SER A 215 16.87 -46.10 30.15
N VAL A 216 15.91 -46.74 30.80
CA VAL A 216 15.88 -48.18 31.09
C VAL A 216 16.04 -49.05 29.83
N ASN A 217 15.86 -48.48 28.64
CA ASN A 217 15.87 -49.17 27.36
C ASN A 217 17.17 -49.00 26.53
N ASN A 218 18.28 -48.53 27.11
CA ASN A 218 19.49 -48.14 26.35
C ASN A 218 19.19 -47.14 25.21
N GLY A 219 18.06 -46.43 25.33
CA GLY A 219 17.50 -45.59 24.29
C GLY A 219 17.98 -44.15 24.43
N ASN A 220 18.35 -43.58 23.29
CA ASN A 220 18.56 -42.16 23.08
C ASN A 220 17.39 -41.34 23.62
N VAL A 221 17.68 -40.31 24.43
CA VAL A 221 16.65 -39.44 25.02
C VAL A 221 15.98 -38.63 23.92
N ARG A 222 14.65 -38.67 23.87
CA ARG A 222 13.85 -37.90 22.90
C ARG A 222 12.89 -36.93 23.56
N ILE A 223 12.77 -35.76 22.95
CA ILE A 223 11.73 -34.79 23.28
C ILE A 223 10.56 -35.01 22.33
N PHE A 224 9.36 -35.13 22.90
CA PHE A 224 8.19 -35.49 22.14
C PHE A 224 7.65 -34.30 21.33
N GLY A 225 7.24 -34.58 20.09
CA GLY A 225 6.85 -33.59 19.08
C GLY A 225 5.34 -33.43 19.00
N TYR A 226 4.79 -33.36 17.79
CA TYR A 226 3.35 -33.22 17.51
C TYR A 226 2.65 -32.02 18.18
N GLY A 227 3.40 -30.97 18.47
CA GLY A 227 2.90 -29.75 19.11
C GLY A 227 2.85 -29.81 20.64
N PHE A 228 3.24 -30.92 21.26
CA PHE A 228 3.24 -31.04 22.72
C PHE A 228 4.35 -30.23 23.39
N SER A 229 5.55 -30.23 22.79
CA SER A 229 6.66 -29.41 23.25
C SER A 229 6.68 -28.07 22.53
N SER A 230 6.88 -26.99 23.28
CA SER A 230 6.81 -25.63 22.76
C SER A 230 7.73 -24.67 23.51
N PHE A 231 8.14 -23.62 22.81
CA PHE A 231 8.90 -22.51 23.36
C PHE A 231 8.34 -21.20 22.81
N SER A 232 8.05 -20.27 23.72
CA SER A 232 7.48 -18.97 23.38
C SER A 232 8.14 -17.89 24.20
N GLY A 233 8.15 -16.67 23.66
CA GLY A 233 8.58 -15.51 24.39
C GLY A 233 8.19 -14.21 23.71
N PHE A 234 8.11 -13.13 24.47
CA PHE A 234 7.73 -11.81 23.96
C PHE A 234 8.30 -10.68 24.82
N LEU A 235 8.46 -9.52 24.19
CA LEU A 235 8.85 -8.29 24.86
C LEU A 235 7.67 -7.73 25.68
N ILE A 236 7.93 -7.43 26.95
CA ILE A 236 7.01 -6.76 27.86
C ILE A 236 7.17 -5.24 27.78
N SER A 237 8.41 -4.74 27.82
CA SER A 237 8.74 -3.31 27.88
C SER A 237 10.18 -3.01 27.50
#